data_AF-A0A537VJA4-F1
#
_entry.id   AF-A0A537VJA4-F1
#
_cell.length_a   1.000
_cell.length_b   1.000
_cell.length_c   1.000
_cell.angle_alpha   90.00
_cell.angle_beta   90.00
_cell.angle_gamma   90.00
#
_symmetry.space_group_name_H-M   'P 1'
#
loop_
_entity.id
_entity.type
_entity.pdbx_description
1 polymer ?
#
loop_
_entity_poly.entity_id
_entity_poly.type
_entity_poly.pdbx_seq_one_letter_code
_entity_poly.pdbx_strand_id
1 'polypeptide(L)' 'MNPSEEFLRHAADCQRMAKFTRDPASKQTWSRMAERWVRCAEVFKSQCAAARPAKRFRPDAAGMQH' A
#
# COMPACT_ATOMS: atom_id res chain seq x y z
N MET A 1 8.04 -9.12 -8.30
CA MET A 1 6.69 -9.10 -7.68
C MET A 1 6.64 -7.91 -6.73
N ASN A 2 5.58 -7.10 -6.77
CA ASN A 2 5.43 -5.94 -5.88
C ASN A 2 4.59 -6.35 -4.66
N PRO A 3 5.15 -6.39 -3.45
CA PRO A 3 4.43 -6.84 -2.26
C PRO A 3 3.14 -6.04 -2.01
N SER A 4 3.12 -4.75 -2.35
CA SER A 4 1.90 -3.94 -2.24
C SER A 4 0.78 -4.43 -3.14
N GLU A 5 1.08 -4.89 -4.35
CA GLU A 5 0.07 -5.38 -5.30
C GLU A 5 -0.48 -6.73 -4.85
N GLU A 6 0.36 -7.58 -4.27
CA GLU A 6 -0.10 -8.86 -3.70
C GLU A 6 -1.06 -8.66 -2.52
N PHE A 7 -0.74 -7.75 -1.61
CA PHE A 7 -1.66 -7.41 -0.52
C PHE A 7 -2.99 -6.88 -1.04
N LEU A 8 -2.99 -6.03 -2.07
CA LEU A 8 -4.23 -5.53 -2.68
C LEU A 8 -5.03 -6.65 -3.38
N ARG A 9 -4.34 -7.62 -3.98
CA ARG A 9 -4.99 -8.78 -4.61
C ARG A 9 -5.68 -9.66 -3.58
N HIS A 10 -5.03 -9.95 -2.46
CA HIS A 10 -5.65 -10.63 -1.32
C HIS A 10 -6.82 -9.85 -0.73
N ALA A 11 -6.70 -8.52 -0.62
CA ALA A 11 -7.82 -7.69 -0.17
C ALA A 11 -9.04 -7.82 -1.10
N ALA A 12 -8.84 -7.78 -2.42
CA ALA A 12 -9.90 -7.93 -3.40
C ALA A 12 -10.55 -9.32 -3.34
N ASP A 13 -9.78 -10.38 -3.15
CA ASP A 13 -10.30 -11.73 -2.98
C ASP A 13 -11.13 -11.85 -1.68
N CYS A 14 -10.65 -11.31 -0.56
CA CYS A 14 -11.41 -11.26 0.69
C CYS A 14 -12.72 -10.46 0.56
N GLN A 15 -12.70 -9.31 -0.15
CA GLN A 15 -13.94 -8.55 -0.42
C GLN A 15 -14.91 -9.33 -1.30
N ARG A 16 -14.41 -10.09 -2.29
CA ARG A 16 -15.24 -10.95 -3.12
C ARG A 16 -15.90 -12.02 -2.26
N MET A 17 -15.16 -12.66 -1.34
CA MET A 17 -15.72 -13.62 -0.39
C MET A 17 -16.78 -12.99 0.51
N ALA A 18 -16.53 -11.79 1.05
CA ALA A 18 -17.50 -11.06 1.87
C ALA A 18 -18.81 -10.76 1.11
N LYS A 19 -18.73 -10.45 -0.19
CA LYS A 19 -19.89 -10.17 -1.04
C LYS A 19 -20.79 -11.39 -1.24
N PHE A 20 -20.20 -12.59 -1.37
CA PHE A 20 -20.95 -13.83 -1.62
C PHE A 20 -21.35 -14.57 -0.35
N THR A 21 -20.75 -14.24 0.80
CA THR A 21 -21.05 -14.86 2.08
C THR A 21 -22.40 -14.38 2.62
N ARG A 22 -23.31 -15.32 2.90
CA ARG A 22 -24.65 -15.04 3.46
C ARG A 22 -24.63 -14.85 4.98
N ASP A 23 -23.76 -15.57 5.68
CA ASP A 23 -23.63 -15.48 7.13
C ASP A 23 -23.00 -14.13 7.54
N PRO A 24 -23.67 -13.33 8.40
CA PRO A 24 -23.17 -12.03 8.81
C PRO A 24 -21.80 -12.07 9.52
N ALA A 25 -21.56 -13.08 10.37
CA ALA A 25 -20.31 -13.18 11.13
C ALA A 25 -19.12 -13.51 10.22
N SER A 26 -19.30 -14.45 9.30
CA SER A 26 -18.33 -14.81 8.28
C SER A 26 -18.09 -13.64 7.33
N LYS A 27 -19.15 -12.93 6.90
CA LYS A 27 -19.01 -11.72 6.09
C LYS A 27 -18.17 -10.66 6.79
N GLN A 28 -18.42 -10.40 8.07
CA GLN A 28 -17.62 -9.46 8.86
C GLN A 28 -16.16 -9.90 8.96
N THR A 29 -15.91 -11.21 9.12
CA THR A 29 -14.57 -11.78 9.16
C THR A 29 -13.83 -11.54 7.85
N TRP A 30 -14.47 -11.81 6.70
CA TRP A 30 -13.91 -11.54 5.37
C TRP A 30 -13.63 -10.05 5.14
N SER A 31 -14.56 -9.17 5.52
CA SER A 31 -14.38 -7.71 5.42
C SER A 31 -13.18 -7.23 6.24
N ARG A 32 -13.06 -7.70 7.50
CA ARG A 32 -11.95 -7.31 8.39
C ARG A 32 -10.59 -7.79 7.86
N MET A 33 -10.54 -8.97 7.24
CA MET A 33 -9.32 -9.45 6.58
C MET A 33 -8.96 -8.57 5.38
N ALA A 34 -9.93 -8.18 4.56
CA ALA A 34 -9.70 -7.27 3.44
C ALA A 34 -9.10 -5.93 3.91
N GLU A 35 -9.69 -5.33 4.94
CA GLU A 35 -9.18 -4.08 5.53
C GLU A 35 -7.74 -4.23 6.04
N ARG A 36 -7.42 -5.36 6.68
CA ARG A 36 -6.06 -5.63 7.15
C ARG A 36 -5.07 -5.67 6.00
N TRP A 37 -5.43 -6.34 4.90
CA TRP A 37 -4.59 -6.40 3.70
C TRP A 37 -4.38 -5.02 3.06
N VAL A 38 -5.41 -4.19 2.97
CA VAL A 38 -5.29 -2.80 2.49
C VAL A 38 -4.30 -2.01 3.34
N ARG A 39 -4.44 -2.06 4.67
CA ARG A 39 -3.50 -1.36 5.56
C ARG A 39 -2.06 -1.83 5.42
N CYS A 40 -1.84 -3.14 5.25
CA CYS A 40 -0.50 -3.66 4.97
C CYS A 40 0.08 -3.11 3.66
N ALA A 41 -0.72 -2.99 2.60
CA ALA A 41 -0.30 -2.39 1.33
C ALA A 41 0.10 -0.91 1.51
N GLU A 42 -0.69 -0.13 2.25
CA GLU A 42 -0.42 1.28 2.52
C GLU A 42 0.85 1.47 3.34
N VAL A 43 1.03 0.67 4.40
CA VAL A 43 2.23 0.68 5.24
C VAL A 43 3.46 0.31 4.42
N PHE A 44 3.37 -0.68 3.53
CA PHE A 44 4.48 -1.06 2.64
C PHE A 44 4.83 0.08 1.67
N LYS A 45 3.83 0.68 1.01
CA LYS A 45 4.03 1.82 0.10
C LYS A 45 4.69 3.00 0.81
N SER A 46 4.25 3.29 2.04
CA SER A 46 4.77 4.40 2.85
C SER A 46 6.23 4.16 3.24
N GLN A 47 6.58 2.94 3.66
CA GLN A 47 7.96 2.56 3.96
C GLN A 47 8.85 2.58 2.72
N CYS A 48 8.40 2.05 1.58
CA CYS A 48 9.16 2.13 0.34
C CYS A 48 9.35 3.57 -0.14
N ALA A 49 8.35 4.45 0.02
CA ALA A 49 8.48 5.86 -0.32
C ALA A 49 9.48 6.58 0.59
N ALA A 50 9.45 6.30 1.90
CA ALA A 50 10.39 6.84 2.87
C ALA A 50 11.83 6.33 2.69
N ALA A 51 11.99 5.09 2.24
CA ALA A 51 13.30 4.48 1.97
C ALA A 51 13.95 4.97 0.67
N ARG A 52 13.21 5.66 -0.21
CA ARG A 52 13.83 6.31 -1.38
C ARG A 52 14.52 7.58 -0.86
N PRO A 53 15.86 7.68 -0.91
CA PRO A 53 16.49 8.95 -0.63
C PRO A 53 15.94 9.94 -1.64
N ALA A 54 15.21 10.95 -1.15
CA ALA A 54 14.83 12.09 -1.95
C ALA A 54 16.13 12.60 -2.57
N LYS A 55 16.28 12.44 -3.89
CA LYS A 55 17.42 12.99 -4.62
C LYS A 55 17.41 14.47 -4.30
N ARG A 56 18.31 14.88 -3.39
CA ARG A 56 18.64 16.27 -3.12
C ARG A 56 19.18 16.79 -4.43
N PHE A 57 18.30 17.33 -5.26
CA PHE A 57 18.69 18.17 -6.36
C PHE A 57 19.32 19.38 -5.70
N ARG A 58 20.65 19.34 -5.52
CA ARG A 58 21.39 20.56 -5.20
C ARG A 58 21.28 21.42 -6.45
N PRO A 59 20.63 22.60 -6.40
CA PRO A 59 20.83 23.56 -7.47
C PRO A 59 22.32 23.90 -7.45
N ASP A 60 22.98 23.56 -8.54
CA ASP A 60 24.33 24.02 -8.85
C ASP A 60 24.34 25.54 -8.72
N ALA A 61 25.16 26.03 -7.81
CA ALA A 61 25.33 27.45 -7.56
C ALA A 61 26.09 28.05 -8.74
N ALA A 62 25.34 28.47 -9.75
CA ALA A 62 25.83 29.41 -10.74
C ALA A 62 26.25 30.71 -10.02
N GLY A 63 27.54 31.07 -10.13
CA GLY A 63 28.01 32.44 -10.00
C GLY A 63 29.10 32.66 -8.95
N MET A 64 30.36 32.77 -9.39
CA MET A 64 31.06 34.07 -9.40
C MET A 64 32.39 33.94 -10.16
N GLN A 65 32.52 34.76 -11.21
CA GLN A 65 33.74 35.01 -11.96
C GLN A 65 34.59 36.04 -11.18
N HIS A 66 35.89 35.82 -10.99
CA HIS A 66 36.96 36.84 -11.10
C HIS A 66 38.35 36.20 -11.01
#